data_AF-A0A317W6B1-F1
#
_entry.id   AF-A0A317W6B1-F1
#
_cell.length_a   1.000
_cell.length_b   1.000
_cell.length_c   1.000
_cell.angle_alpha   90.00
_cell.angle_beta   90.00
_cell.angle_gamma   90.00
#
_symmetry.space_group_name_H-M   'P 1'
#
loop_
_entity.id
_entity.type
_entity.pdbx_description
1 polymer ?
#
loop_
_entity_poly.entity_id
_entity_poly.type
_entity_poly.pdbx_seq_one_letter_code
_entity_poly.pdbx_strand_id
1 'polypeptide(L)'
;MSYQQPYGQGPPQGYHYNQPYPQGQGQYPQQPQYGQHQHQQYPPNPSYQPQRQPPHAYQRPPGPGAYPMPNQQDAFPPYPPQQGMHPPPQGFPPQQAQGYPPGYPPQQFQPFPSGPYGPYPPNPNYAPPQQPSMPSRLSPGYDSTFVPPATAITEADTLRKAMKGFGTDEKTLIRVLAGTTDPNQMAIIRHTYQTRLNRSLEKDLKSETSGSFEDILVSLATGPLDSDITYLHDAMSGLGTDETALNDVLLGRTNADLNAIKHAYAQKYHKSLLETVKGELSGKTERFFEMLLDARRPEVGTPFDRQGIDNDVRELHRATVGKAGTDEISVFAIFLNSSDERLSVLQGEFERVYHVRLDKVIRDEFSGHLEDALVGMLARARDPVLYHGTVLKECLFGDGVKEKRLVHWVVRLHWAPMYFDRVKAMLGGELGKWVRNYISGGDFRDAVLQVCGY
;
A
#
# COMPACT_ATOMS: atom_id res chain seq x y z
N MET A 1 -59.43 27.38 -30.21
CA MET A 1 -59.11 28.71 -29.62
C MET A 1 -57.61 28.81 -29.55
N SER A 2 -57.09 29.75 -30.32
CA SER A 2 -55.69 29.98 -30.65
C SER A 2 -54.97 30.78 -29.55
N TYR A 3 -53.75 31.23 -29.85
CA TYR A 3 -52.88 32.22 -29.18
C TYR A 3 -51.70 31.58 -28.41
N GLN A 4 -50.45 32.04 -28.50
CA GLN A 4 -49.65 32.83 -29.46
C GLN A 4 -48.26 32.96 -28.79
N GLN A 5 -47.17 32.85 -29.55
CA GLN A 5 -45.87 33.41 -29.13
C GLN A 5 -45.91 34.94 -29.11
N PRO A 6 -44.91 35.58 -28.48
CA PRO A 6 -44.30 36.74 -29.11
C PRO A 6 -42.76 36.75 -29.13
N TYR A 7 -42.27 37.32 -30.23
CA TYR A 7 -40.90 37.75 -30.53
C TYR A 7 -40.47 39.01 -29.75
N GLY A 8 -39.15 39.15 -29.57
CA GLY A 8 -38.41 40.36 -29.97
C GLY A 8 -37.83 41.28 -28.87
N GLN A 9 -36.51 41.51 -28.91
CA GLN A 9 -35.83 42.82 -29.10
C GLN A 9 -34.34 42.77 -28.65
N GLY A 10 -33.41 43.13 -29.55
CA GLY A 10 -32.06 43.66 -29.20
C GLY A 10 -32.16 45.15 -28.81
N PRO A 11 -31.10 45.84 -28.31
CA PRO A 11 -29.92 46.32 -29.09
C PRO A 11 -28.65 46.57 -28.20
N PRO A 12 -27.64 47.46 -28.46
CA PRO A 12 -27.06 48.05 -29.69
C PRO A 12 -25.51 47.90 -29.82
N GLN A 13 -24.96 48.41 -30.93
CA GLN A 13 -23.55 48.50 -31.33
C GLN A 13 -22.76 49.71 -30.76
N GLY A 14 -21.41 49.63 -30.87
CA GLY A 14 -20.43 50.73 -30.96
C GLY A 14 -19.67 51.02 -29.65
N TYR A 15 -18.34 51.10 -29.55
CA TYR A 15 -17.41 51.87 -30.39
C TYR A 15 -15.97 51.29 -30.41
N HIS A 16 -15.31 51.58 -31.54
CA HIS A 16 -13.93 51.36 -31.93
C HIS A 16 -12.98 52.38 -31.28
N TYR A 17 -11.74 52.01 -30.93
CA TYR A 17 -10.57 52.90 -31.02
C TYR A 17 -9.27 52.12 -31.29
N ASN A 18 -8.47 52.71 -32.18
CA ASN A 18 -7.23 52.23 -32.82
C ASN A 18 -5.99 52.18 -31.89
N GLN A 19 -5.17 51.13 -32.06
CA GLN A 19 -3.72 51.06 -32.41
C GLN A 19 -2.74 52.18 -31.93
N PRO A 20 -1.42 51.92 -31.70
CA PRO A 20 -0.56 51.12 -32.60
C PRO A 20 0.62 50.28 -32.02
N TYR A 21 1.16 49.42 -32.89
CA TYR A 21 2.44 48.71 -32.79
C TYR A 21 3.67 49.64 -32.84
N PRO A 22 4.85 49.12 -32.47
CA PRO A 22 6.09 49.43 -33.19
C PRO A 22 6.76 48.18 -33.79
N GLN A 23 7.28 48.38 -35.01
CA GLN A 23 8.18 47.51 -35.78
C GLN A 23 9.59 47.51 -35.21
N GLY A 24 10.38 46.46 -35.47
CA GLY A 24 11.83 46.53 -35.28
C GLY A 24 12.64 45.26 -35.53
N GLN A 25 12.96 45.01 -36.81
CA GLN A 25 14.23 44.46 -37.33
C GLN A 25 14.62 43.00 -37.07
N GLY A 26 14.78 42.27 -38.19
CA GLY A 26 15.41 40.96 -38.26
C GLY A 26 16.92 41.03 -38.47
N GLN A 27 17.57 39.89 -38.20
CA GLN A 27 18.86 39.50 -38.78
C GLN A 27 18.88 37.96 -38.89
N TYR A 28 19.09 37.47 -40.12
CA TYR A 28 19.63 36.13 -40.39
C TYR A 28 21.14 36.17 -40.22
N PRO A 29 21.78 35.06 -39.83
CA PRO A 29 22.72 34.48 -40.80
C PRO A 29 22.83 32.93 -40.82
N GLN A 30 22.97 32.43 -42.05
CA GLN A 30 23.99 31.46 -42.53
C GLN A 30 23.99 30.00 -42.02
N GLN A 31 23.69 29.08 -42.94
CA GLN A 31 24.20 27.71 -42.98
C GLN A 31 25.73 27.70 -43.17
N PRO A 32 26.40 26.62 -42.75
CA PRO A 32 27.51 26.10 -43.55
C PRO A 32 27.25 24.68 -44.08
N GLN A 33 27.53 24.53 -45.38
CA GLN A 33 27.62 23.28 -46.12
C GLN A 33 29.04 22.68 -45.99
N TYR A 34 29.09 21.35 -45.97
CA TYR A 34 30.19 20.43 -46.34
C TYR A 34 31.56 20.49 -45.63
N GLY A 35 31.85 19.41 -44.91
CA GLY A 35 33.19 18.83 -44.74
C GLY A 35 33.13 17.33 -44.99
N GLN A 36 33.81 16.87 -46.04
CA GLN A 36 33.89 15.47 -46.49
C GLN A 36 35.10 14.77 -45.83
N HIS A 37 34.94 13.45 -45.61
CA HIS A 37 35.97 12.42 -45.38
C HIS A 37 36.75 12.39 -44.06
N GLN A 38 36.48 11.35 -43.25
CA GLN A 38 37.45 10.26 -43.03
C GLN A 38 36.74 8.99 -42.54
N HIS A 39 37.06 7.87 -43.19
CA HIS A 39 36.65 6.52 -42.81
C HIS A 39 37.35 6.11 -41.51
N GLN A 40 36.60 5.60 -40.54
CA GLN A 40 37.16 4.72 -39.52
C GLN A 40 36.31 3.45 -39.39
N GLN A 41 37.04 2.35 -39.53
CA GLN A 41 36.58 0.99 -39.73
C GLN A 41 35.99 0.43 -38.44
N TYR A 42 34.85 -0.24 -38.57
CA TYR A 42 34.34 -1.15 -37.54
C TYR A 42 35.23 -2.40 -37.45
N PRO A 43 35.65 -2.85 -36.26
CA PRO A 43 36.16 -4.21 -36.10
C PRO A 43 35.01 -5.23 -36.12
N PRO A 44 35.24 -6.44 -36.66
CA PRO A 44 34.19 -7.42 -36.95
C PRO A 44 33.70 -8.18 -35.71
N ASN A 45 32.40 -8.50 -35.76
CA ASN A 45 31.66 -9.36 -34.85
C ASN A 45 32.14 -10.83 -34.95
N PRO A 46 32.51 -11.52 -33.85
CA PRO A 46 32.70 -12.96 -33.87
C PRO A 46 31.36 -13.70 -33.75
N SER A 47 31.01 -14.40 -34.82
CA SER A 47 29.95 -15.40 -34.91
C SER A 47 30.01 -16.46 -33.81
N TYR A 48 28.95 -16.56 -33.01
CA TYR A 48 28.65 -17.73 -32.19
C TYR A 48 27.54 -18.54 -32.86
N GLN A 49 27.91 -19.71 -33.37
CA GLN A 49 26.98 -20.78 -33.73
C GLN A 49 26.71 -21.68 -32.50
N PRO A 50 25.54 -22.35 -32.48
CA PRO A 50 24.95 -22.93 -31.26
C PRO A 50 25.58 -24.26 -30.87
N GLN A 51 25.86 -24.43 -29.56
CA GLN A 51 26.30 -25.70 -28.98
C GLN A 51 25.15 -26.72 -28.94
N ARG A 52 25.43 -27.88 -29.53
CA ARG A 52 24.58 -29.07 -29.54
C ARG A 52 24.62 -29.76 -28.17
N GLN A 53 23.44 -30.18 -27.69
CA GLN A 53 23.26 -31.14 -26.61
C GLN A 53 23.62 -32.57 -27.07
N PRO A 54 24.17 -33.44 -26.20
CA PRO A 54 24.09 -34.89 -26.36
C PRO A 54 22.89 -35.51 -25.59
N PRO A 55 22.39 -36.71 -25.97
CA PRO A 55 21.10 -37.25 -25.54
C PRO A 55 21.17 -38.42 -24.53
N HIS A 56 19.98 -38.84 -24.07
CA HIS A 56 19.61 -40.03 -23.27
C HIS A 56 19.57 -39.81 -21.74
N ALA A 57 18.57 -40.24 -20.95
CA ALA A 57 17.60 -41.32 -21.13
C ALA A 57 16.27 -41.04 -20.37
N TYR A 58 15.20 -41.68 -20.86
CA TYR A 58 13.86 -41.71 -20.28
C TYR A 58 13.80 -42.34 -18.88
N GLN A 59 13.17 -41.66 -17.91
CA GLN A 59 12.44 -42.33 -16.81
C GLN A 59 11.11 -41.61 -16.53
N ARG A 60 10.03 -42.41 -16.50
CA ARG A 60 8.63 -42.04 -16.31
C ARG A 60 8.30 -41.82 -14.81
N PRO A 61 7.16 -41.15 -14.49
CA PRO A 61 6.81 -40.71 -13.15
C PRO A 61 6.12 -41.82 -12.32
N PRO A 62 6.22 -41.82 -10.98
CA PRO A 62 5.33 -42.61 -10.14
C PRO A 62 4.05 -41.82 -9.80
N GLY A 63 2.90 -42.46 -10.10
CA GLY A 63 1.57 -42.08 -9.63
C GLY A 63 1.26 -42.59 -8.20
N PRO A 64 0.05 -42.34 -7.69
CA PRO A 64 -0.25 -42.21 -6.27
C PRO A 64 -0.48 -43.55 -5.54
N GLY A 65 0.12 -43.70 -4.36
CA GLY A 65 -0.01 -44.88 -3.49
C GLY A 65 -0.70 -44.56 -2.16
N ALA A 66 -1.69 -45.37 -1.84
CA ALA A 66 -2.66 -45.30 -0.74
C ALA A 66 -2.09 -45.11 0.69
N TYR A 67 -2.83 -44.34 1.50
CA TYR A 67 -2.76 -44.36 2.97
C TYR A 67 -3.69 -45.44 3.53
N PRO A 68 -3.27 -46.23 4.55
CA PRO A 68 -4.19 -46.87 5.46
C PRO A 68 -4.27 -46.13 6.81
N MET A 69 -5.50 -45.91 7.28
CA MET A 69 -5.82 -45.53 8.67
C MET A 69 -5.47 -46.65 9.66
N PRO A 70 -5.27 -46.30 10.94
CA PRO A 70 -5.78 -47.13 12.03
C PRO A 70 -6.72 -46.37 12.98
N ASN A 71 -7.77 -47.10 13.36
CA ASN A 71 -8.84 -46.71 14.26
C ASN A 71 -8.43 -46.90 15.74
N GLN A 72 -9.18 -46.21 16.62
CA GLN A 72 -9.05 -46.09 18.08
C GLN A 72 -9.14 -47.42 18.87
N GLN A 73 -8.50 -47.48 20.06
CA GLN A 73 -9.10 -47.95 21.33
C GLN A 73 -8.15 -47.80 22.55
N ASP A 74 -8.67 -47.08 23.56
CA ASP A 74 -8.59 -47.22 25.03
C ASP A 74 -7.29 -47.33 25.87
N ALA A 75 -7.31 -46.56 26.98
CA ALA A 75 -6.84 -46.84 28.36
C ALA A 75 -5.70 -45.96 28.97
N PHE A 76 -6.07 -45.13 29.97
CA PHE A 76 -5.22 -44.60 31.07
C PHE A 76 -4.86 -45.72 32.09
N PRO A 77 -4.02 -45.59 33.16
CA PRO A 77 -3.33 -44.44 33.85
C PRO A 77 -1.85 -44.81 34.26
N PRO A 78 -1.16 -44.35 35.37
CA PRO A 78 -1.38 -43.26 36.34
C PRO A 78 -0.16 -42.34 36.68
N TYR A 79 -0.42 -41.29 37.49
CA TYR A 79 0.50 -40.34 38.13
C TYR A 79 1.41 -40.95 39.23
N PRO A 80 2.52 -40.26 39.61
CA PRO A 80 3.09 -40.30 40.96
C PRO A 80 2.96 -38.96 41.74
N PRO A 81 3.09 -38.97 43.08
CA PRO A 81 2.36 -38.06 43.99
C PRO A 81 3.15 -36.83 44.50
N GLN A 82 2.39 -35.84 44.99
CA GLN A 82 2.86 -34.66 45.75
C GLN A 82 3.27 -35.01 47.18
N GLN A 83 4.28 -34.30 47.71
CA GLN A 83 4.45 -34.04 49.15
C GLN A 83 4.75 -32.55 49.35
N GLY A 84 3.96 -31.88 50.18
CA GLY A 84 4.21 -30.50 50.65
C GLY A 84 4.88 -30.48 52.02
N MET A 85 5.36 -29.31 52.45
CA MET A 85 5.36 -28.81 53.84
C MET A 85 5.84 -27.34 53.88
N HIS A 86 5.26 -26.56 54.80
CA HIS A 86 5.47 -25.13 55.10
C HIS A 86 6.46 -24.92 56.30
N PRO A 87 6.83 -23.66 56.69
CA PRO A 87 8.16 -23.22 57.16
C PRO A 87 8.30 -23.05 58.71
N PRO A 88 9.46 -22.61 59.29
CA PRO A 88 9.74 -21.17 59.65
C PRO A 88 11.27 -20.84 59.92
N PRO A 89 11.73 -19.79 60.67
CA PRO A 89 11.37 -18.35 60.84
C PRO A 89 12.56 -17.32 60.66
N GLN A 90 12.26 -16.04 60.88
CA GLN A 90 13.01 -14.76 60.72
C GLN A 90 14.32 -14.53 61.53
N GLY A 91 15.17 -13.62 61.01
CA GLY A 91 16.18 -12.85 61.77
C GLY A 91 16.84 -11.68 60.97
N PHE A 92 16.98 -10.50 61.57
CA PHE A 92 17.75 -9.28 61.15
C PHE A 92 18.76 -8.93 62.28
N PRO A 93 19.65 -7.89 62.19
CA PRO A 93 20.72 -7.48 61.24
C PRO A 93 22.10 -7.34 61.99
N PRO A 94 23.18 -6.60 61.61
CA PRO A 94 23.26 -5.13 61.29
C PRO A 94 24.32 -4.67 60.24
N GLN A 95 24.41 -3.35 60.09
CA GLN A 95 25.16 -2.47 59.14
C GLN A 95 26.70 -2.42 59.31
N GLN A 96 27.40 -2.00 58.22
CA GLN A 96 28.62 -1.15 58.07
C GLN A 96 29.35 -1.57 56.78
N ALA A 97 30.11 -0.81 55.99
CA ALA A 97 30.43 0.61 55.80
C ALA A 97 31.26 0.67 54.47
N GLN A 98 31.51 1.87 53.96
CA GLN A 98 32.22 2.16 52.70
C GLN A 98 33.63 1.55 52.56
N GLY A 99 34.03 1.22 51.33
CA GLY A 99 35.44 1.03 50.95
C GLY A 99 35.62 0.77 49.45
N TYR A 100 36.31 1.66 48.74
CA TYR A 100 36.78 1.48 47.35
C TYR A 100 37.79 0.33 47.25
N PRO A 101 37.81 -0.49 46.18
CA PRO A 101 38.95 -1.36 45.90
C PRO A 101 40.02 -0.65 45.03
N PRO A 102 41.32 -0.81 45.35
CA PRO A 102 42.44 -0.30 44.57
C PRO A 102 42.85 -1.25 43.43
N GLY A 103 43.64 -0.71 42.50
CA GLY A 103 43.97 -1.27 41.19
C GLY A 103 44.64 -2.64 41.14
N TYR A 104 44.46 -3.29 40.00
CA TYR A 104 45.05 -4.58 39.63
C TYR A 104 46.56 -4.47 39.38
N PRO A 105 47.39 -5.42 39.87
CA PRO A 105 48.75 -5.63 39.38
C PRO A 105 48.75 -6.55 38.13
N PRO A 106 49.75 -6.45 37.24
CA PRO A 106 49.78 -7.21 36.00
C PRO A 106 50.24 -8.65 36.26
N GLN A 107 49.41 -9.65 35.94
CA GLN A 107 49.84 -11.05 35.92
C GLN A 107 50.27 -11.48 34.52
N GLN A 108 51.42 -12.15 34.52
CA GLN A 108 52.16 -12.67 33.39
C GLN A 108 51.41 -13.80 32.69
N PHE A 109 51.43 -13.80 31.36
CA PHE A 109 50.88 -14.87 30.53
C PHE A 109 51.69 -16.16 30.70
N GLN A 110 51.01 -17.23 31.14
CA GLN A 110 51.44 -18.61 30.97
C GLN A 110 50.43 -19.29 30.02
N PRO A 111 50.87 -19.94 28.93
CA PRO A 111 49.97 -20.58 27.99
C PRO A 111 49.49 -21.94 28.52
N PHE A 112 48.19 -22.09 28.72
CA PHE A 112 47.56 -23.38 29.01
C PHE A 112 47.20 -24.14 27.72
N PRO A 113 47.25 -25.49 27.75
CA PRO A 113 47.16 -26.34 26.57
C PRO A 113 45.73 -26.43 26.02
N SER A 114 45.65 -26.51 24.70
CA SER A 114 44.45 -26.70 23.89
C SER A 114 43.84 -28.09 24.12
N GLY A 115 42.69 -28.13 24.81
CA GLY A 115 41.77 -29.26 24.84
C GLY A 115 40.46 -28.92 24.11
N PRO A 116 39.76 -29.90 23.50
CA PRO A 116 38.56 -29.65 22.71
C PRO A 116 37.36 -29.35 23.61
N TYR A 117 36.99 -28.08 23.70
CA TYR A 117 35.78 -27.64 24.40
C TYR A 117 34.53 -28.04 23.61
N GLY A 118 33.67 -28.86 24.22
CA GLY A 118 32.28 -29.01 23.82
C GLY A 118 31.48 -27.73 24.12
N PRO A 119 30.35 -27.50 23.42
CA PRO A 119 29.57 -26.28 23.59
C PRO A 119 28.98 -26.19 25.01
N TYR A 120 29.24 -25.08 25.69
CA TYR A 120 28.60 -24.72 26.95
C TYR A 120 27.06 -24.68 26.77
N PRO A 121 26.28 -25.14 27.75
CA PRO A 121 24.83 -25.00 27.70
C PRO A 121 24.45 -23.51 27.67
N PRO A 122 23.50 -23.08 26.81
CA PRO A 122 23.08 -21.70 26.74
C PRO A 122 22.44 -21.27 28.06
N ASN A 123 22.89 -20.11 28.57
CA ASN A 123 22.32 -19.49 29.76
C ASN A 123 20.82 -19.18 29.52
N PRO A 124 19.88 -19.74 30.30
CA PRO A 124 18.43 -19.52 30.12
C PRO A 124 18.00 -18.05 30.27
N ASN A 125 18.85 -17.21 30.86
CA ASN A 125 18.55 -15.81 31.15
C ASN A 125 19.14 -14.80 30.15
N TYR A 126 19.79 -15.26 29.07
CA TYR A 126 20.31 -14.37 28.03
C TYR A 126 19.37 -14.35 26.83
N ALA A 127 18.32 -13.51 26.90
CA ALA A 127 17.60 -13.12 25.71
C ALA A 127 18.56 -12.28 24.84
N PRO A 128 18.74 -12.61 23.54
CA PRO A 128 19.52 -11.75 22.66
C PRO A 128 18.94 -10.34 22.70
N PRO A 129 19.77 -9.28 22.62
CA PRO A 129 19.27 -7.91 22.56
C PRO A 129 18.22 -7.83 21.45
N GLN A 130 17.00 -7.43 21.80
CA GLN A 130 15.97 -7.19 20.79
C GLN A 130 16.54 -6.15 19.84
N GLN A 131 16.80 -6.55 18.59
CA GLN A 131 17.26 -5.61 17.58
C GLN A 131 16.19 -4.52 17.44
N PRO A 132 16.59 -3.23 17.43
CA PRO A 132 15.64 -2.16 17.15
C PRO A 132 14.91 -2.48 15.85
N SER A 133 13.57 -2.44 15.87
CA SER A 133 12.76 -2.57 14.66
C SER A 133 13.23 -1.53 13.65
N MET A 134 13.76 -1.98 12.51
CA MET A 134 14.18 -1.08 11.44
C MET A 134 12.96 -0.32 10.92
N PRO A 135 13.08 1.00 10.64
CA PRO A 135 11.99 1.74 10.03
C PRO A 135 11.61 1.06 8.70
N SER A 136 10.30 1.00 8.41
CA SER A 136 9.84 0.46 7.14
C SER A 136 10.46 1.22 5.98
N ARG A 137 10.85 0.50 4.94
CA ARG A 137 11.28 1.12 3.68
C ARG A 137 10.05 1.66 2.95
N LEU A 138 10.25 2.70 2.15
CA LEU A 138 9.22 3.18 1.23
C LEU A 138 8.83 2.06 0.26
N SER A 139 7.52 1.94 0.02
CA SER A 139 6.99 1.07 -1.01
C SER A 139 7.46 1.52 -2.40
N PRO A 140 7.64 0.61 -3.38
CA PRO A 140 7.94 0.99 -4.76
C PRO A 140 6.95 2.04 -5.29
N GLY A 141 7.47 3.12 -5.90
CA GLY A 141 6.67 4.25 -6.36
C GLY A 141 6.33 5.32 -5.31
N TYR A 142 6.75 5.16 -4.04
CA TYR A 142 6.61 6.18 -2.99
C TYR A 142 7.89 7.00 -2.74
N ASP A 143 9.01 6.58 -3.33
CA ASP A 143 10.27 7.31 -3.24
C ASP A 143 10.27 8.51 -4.20
N SER A 144 10.05 9.71 -3.65
CA SER A 144 10.12 10.96 -4.39
C SER A 144 11.53 11.35 -4.83
N THR A 145 12.57 10.69 -4.29
CA THR A 145 13.97 10.92 -4.66
C THR A 145 14.43 10.04 -5.81
N PHE A 146 13.59 9.11 -6.26
CA PHE A 146 13.88 8.28 -7.43
C PHE A 146 14.04 9.16 -8.68
N VAL A 147 15.20 9.08 -9.31
CA VAL A 147 15.51 9.78 -10.56
C VAL A 147 15.39 8.79 -11.73
N PRO A 148 14.24 8.75 -12.43
CA PRO A 148 14.04 7.82 -13.54
C PRO A 148 14.95 8.16 -14.73
N PRO A 149 15.63 7.18 -15.34
CA PRO A 149 16.33 7.41 -16.60
C PRO A 149 15.34 7.65 -17.75
N ALA A 150 15.71 8.47 -18.74
CA ALA A 150 14.89 8.74 -19.94
C ALA A 150 15.08 7.65 -21.03
N THR A 151 14.72 6.40 -20.73
CA THR A 151 15.05 5.24 -21.59
C THR A 151 13.86 4.54 -22.23
N ALA A 152 12.63 4.78 -21.79
CA ALA A 152 11.41 4.16 -22.33
C ALA A 152 10.89 4.88 -23.58
N ILE A 153 11.75 4.99 -24.60
CA ILE A 153 11.49 5.75 -25.83
C ILE A 153 10.32 5.14 -26.61
N THR A 154 10.32 3.81 -26.75
CA THR A 154 9.31 3.08 -27.51
C THR A 154 7.92 3.25 -26.91
N GLU A 155 7.79 3.12 -25.60
CA GLU A 155 6.55 3.29 -24.86
C GLU A 155 6.06 4.74 -24.97
N ALA A 156 6.95 5.72 -24.78
CA ALA A 156 6.61 7.13 -24.88
C ALA A 156 6.11 7.52 -26.28
N ASP A 157 6.81 7.09 -27.33
CA ASP A 157 6.42 7.37 -28.72
C ASP A 157 5.12 6.63 -29.09
N THR A 158 4.91 5.42 -28.56
CA THR A 158 3.69 4.63 -28.76
C THR A 158 2.47 5.31 -28.12
N LEU A 159 2.59 5.74 -26.86
CA LEU A 159 1.55 6.50 -26.17
C LEU A 159 1.24 7.81 -26.91
N ARG A 160 2.27 8.53 -27.36
CA ARG A 160 2.06 9.78 -28.11
C ARG A 160 1.33 9.53 -29.42
N LYS A 161 1.69 8.47 -30.14
CA LYS A 161 1.04 8.10 -31.40
C LYS A 161 -0.42 7.72 -31.17
N ALA A 162 -0.73 7.00 -30.09
CA ALA A 162 -2.09 6.63 -29.72
C ALA A 162 -3.00 7.85 -29.45
N MET A 163 -2.41 8.97 -29.02
CA MET A 163 -3.10 10.25 -28.76
C MET A 163 -2.88 11.30 -29.88
N LYS A 164 -2.43 10.90 -31.07
CA LYS A 164 -2.12 11.85 -32.16
C LYS A 164 -3.15 11.78 -33.28
N GLY A 165 -3.82 12.90 -33.51
CA GLY A 165 -4.70 13.06 -34.67
C GLY A 165 -6.14 13.20 -34.23
N PHE A 166 -7.08 12.78 -35.08
CA PHE A 166 -8.49 12.75 -34.72
C PHE A 166 -8.82 11.40 -34.10
N GLY A 167 -9.36 11.41 -32.88
CA GLY A 167 -9.62 10.22 -32.08
C GLY A 167 -8.39 9.73 -31.31
N THR A 168 -8.61 8.72 -30.48
CA THR A 168 -7.62 8.13 -29.59
C THR A 168 -7.56 6.62 -29.86
N ASP A 169 -6.40 5.99 -29.74
CA ASP A 169 -6.25 4.52 -29.79
C ASP A 169 -6.28 3.96 -28.36
N GLU A 170 -7.49 3.79 -27.83
CA GLU A 170 -7.75 3.38 -26.45
C GLU A 170 -7.11 2.02 -26.14
N LYS A 171 -7.15 1.09 -27.10
CA LYS A 171 -6.54 -0.25 -26.95
C LYS A 171 -5.04 -0.18 -26.74
N THR A 172 -4.35 0.70 -27.47
CA THR A 172 -2.91 0.91 -27.28
C THR A 172 -2.61 1.55 -25.94
N LEU A 173 -3.41 2.54 -25.50
CA LEU A 173 -3.26 3.16 -24.17
C LEU A 173 -3.41 2.12 -23.05
N ILE A 174 -4.49 1.34 -23.09
CA ILE A 174 -4.76 0.26 -22.12
C ILE A 174 -3.60 -0.72 -22.09
N ARG A 175 -3.17 -1.22 -23.25
CA ARG A 175 -2.10 -2.22 -23.34
C ARG A 175 -0.79 -1.74 -22.72
N VAL A 176 -0.38 -0.50 -22.99
CA VAL A 176 0.89 0.04 -22.47
C VAL A 176 0.80 0.35 -20.98
N LEU A 177 -0.26 1.05 -20.56
CA LEU A 177 -0.39 1.52 -19.18
C LEU A 177 -0.74 0.37 -18.22
N ALA A 178 -1.76 -0.42 -18.53
CA ALA A 178 -2.13 -1.60 -17.72
C ALA A 178 -1.16 -2.78 -17.90
N GLY A 179 -0.31 -2.77 -18.93
CA GLY A 179 0.78 -3.74 -19.08
C GLY A 179 2.02 -3.42 -18.21
N THR A 180 2.12 -2.20 -17.70
CA THR A 180 3.26 -1.75 -16.89
C THR A 180 2.94 -1.95 -15.40
N THR A 181 3.36 -3.08 -14.82
CA THR A 181 3.07 -3.46 -13.43
C THR A 181 4.13 -2.99 -12.42
N ASP A 182 5.31 -2.56 -12.89
CA ASP A 182 6.37 -2.02 -12.03
C ASP A 182 6.24 -0.49 -11.91
N PRO A 183 6.03 0.06 -10.70
CA PRO A 183 5.98 1.50 -10.47
C PRO A 183 7.19 2.27 -11.00
N ASN A 184 8.39 1.69 -10.90
CA ASN A 184 9.62 2.36 -11.35
C ASN A 184 9.68 2.43 -12.88
N GLN A 185 9.25 1.36 -13.57
CA GLN A 185 9.12 1.37 -15.02
C GLN A 185 8.08 2.41 -15.48
N MET A 186 6.96 2.55 -14.78
CA MET A 186 5.98 3.59 -15.08
C MET A 186 6.58 5.00 -14.91
N ALA A 187 7.35 5.23 -13.85
CA ALA A 187 8.06 6.49 -13.65
C ALA A 187 9.06 6.78 -14.78
N ILE A 188 9.76 5.75 -15.29
CA ILE A 188 10.65 5.84 -16.46
C ILE A 188 9.88 6.23 -17.72
N ILE A 189 8.72 5.61 -17.98
CA ILE A 189 7.84 5.95 -19.13
C ILE A 189 7.40 7.41 -19.03
N ARG A 190 6.84 7.81 -17.89
CA ARG A 190 6.37 9.18 -17.66
C ARG A 190 7.50 10.21 -17.83
N HIS A 191 8.67 9.94 -17.27
CA HIS A 191 9.82 10.84 -17.38
C HIS A 191 10.36 10.92 -18.82
N THR A 192 10.44 9.78 -19.51
CA THR A 192 10.85 9.75 -20.92
C THR A 192 9.88 10.53 -21.79
N TYR A 193 8.56 10.36 -21.57
CA TYR A 193 7.53 11.13 -22.26
C TYR A 193 7.72 12.65 -22.06
N GLN A 194 7.94 13.07 -20.81
CA GLN A 194 8.16 14.49 -20.48
C GLN A 194 9.42 15.07 -21.08
N THR A 195 10.55 14.38 -20.98
CA THR A 195 11.85 14.89 -21.44
C THR A 195 12.00 14.85 -22.95
N ARG A 196 11.54 13.77 -23.59
CA ARG A 196 11.69 13.55 -25.04
C ARG A 196 10.68 14.37 -25.85
N LEU A 197 9.43 14.42 -25.39
CA LEU A 197 8.33 15.04 -26.15
C LEU A 197 8.00 16.44 -25.66
N ASN A 198 8.55 16.87 -24.52
CA ASN A 198 8.23 18.12 -23.84
C ASN A 198 6.73 18.27 -23.55
N ARG A 199 6.10 17.17 -23.11
CA ARG A 199 4.66 17.07 -22.83
C ARG A 199 4.41 16.28 -21.55
N SER A 200 3.30 16.55 -20.87
CA SER A 200 2.91 15.76 -19.70
C SER A 200 2.00 14.61 -20.15
N LEU A 201 2.39 13.38 -19.84
CA LEU A 201 1.58 12.19 -20.13
C LEU A 201 0.21 12.29 -19.45
N GLU A 202 0.16 12.72 -18.18
CA GLU A 202 -1.09 12.95 -17.45
C GLU A 202 -1.99 13.95 -18.17
N LYS A 203 -1.46 15.12 -18.55
CA LYS A 203 -2.25 16.16 -19.23
C LYS A 203 -2.77 15.70 -20.58
N ASP A 204 -1.95 14.96 -21.33
CA ASP A 204 -2.36 14.43 -22.62
C ASP A 204 -3.49 13.40 -22.45
N LEU A 205 -3.39 12.49 -21.47
CA LEU A 205 -4.46 11.53 -21.18
C LEU A 205 -5.77 12.23 -20.78
N LYS A 206 -5.71 13.24 -19.89
CA LYS A 206 -6.87 14.04 -19.48
C LYS A 206 -7.51 14.83 -20.64
N SER A 207 -6.74 15.16 -21.68
CA SER A 207 -7.28 15.86 -22.86
C SER A 207 -7.92 14.94 -23.89
N GLU A 208 -7.56 13.65 -23.88
CA GLU A 208 -7.93 12.67 -24.90
C GLU A 208 -8.98 11.66 -24.40
N THR A 209 -9.16 11.55 -23.09
CA THR A 209 -10.09 10.60 -22.47
C THR A 209 -11.05 11.32 -21.53
N SER A 210 -12.06 10.61 -21.02
CA SER A 210 -13.00 11.19 -20.04
C SER A 210 -13.62 10.12 -19.14
N GLY A 211 -14.22 10.57 -18.03
CA GLY A 211 -14.93 9.71 -17.08
C GLY A 211 -14.03 8.65 -16.43
N SER A 212 -14.60 7.53 -16.00
CA SER A 212 -13.81 6.50 -15.30
C SER A 212 -12.76 5.79 -16.16
N PHE A 213 -12.86 5.91 -17.50
CA PHE A 213 -11.78 5.50 -18.38
C PHE A 213 -10.56 6.42 -18.27
N GLU A 214 -10.77 7.74 -18.18
CA GLU A 214 -9.68 8.69 -17.87
C GLU A 214 -9.09 8.38 -16.49
N ASP A 215 -9.94 8.23 -15.47
CA ASP A 215 -9.51 8.01 -14.08
C ASP A 215 -8.51 6.85 -13.98
N ILE A 216 -8.83 5.70 -14.58
CA ILE A 216 -7.94 4.52 -14.50
C ILE A 216 -6.63 4.71 -15.26
N LEU A 217 -6.65 5.31 -16.45
CA LEU A 217 -5.42 5.53 -17.24
C LEU A 217 -4.51 6.56 -16.57
N VAL A 218 -5.10 7.64 -16.02
CA VAL A 218 -4.36 8.66 -15.29
C VAL A 218 -3.74 8.07 -14.02
N SER A 219 -4.51 7.32 -13.23
CA SER A 219 -4.00 6.65 -12.02
C SER A 219 -2.84 5.68 -12.32
N LEU A 220 -2.92 4.94 -13.43
CA LEU A 220 -1.81 4.09 -13.88
C LEU A 220 -0.59 4.94 -14.27
N ALA A 221 -0.77 6.00 -15.06
CA ALA A 221 0.31 6.83 -15.59
C ALA A 221 1.03 7.69 -14.53
N THR A 222 0.31 8.16 -13.52
CA THR A 222 0.88 8.97 -12.43
C THR A 222 1.55 8.11 -11.36
N GLY A 223 1.20 6.83 -11.28
CA GLY A 223 1.82 5.85 -10.39
C GLY A 223 1.29 5.90 -8.95
N PRO A 224 1.80 5.04 -8.05
CA PRO A 224 1.15 4.75 -6.77
C PRO A 224 0.92 5.97 -5.88
N LEU A 225 1.99 6.73 -5.62
CA LEU A 225 1.93 7.86 -4.69
C LEU A 225 1.06 9.01 -5.23
N ASP A 226 1.20 9.36 -6.50
CA ASP A 226 0.43 10.47 -7.08
C ASP A 226 -1.05 10.10 -7.25
N SER A 227 -1.33 8.84 -7.60
CA SER A 227 -2.71 8.33 -7.64
C SER A 227 -3.36 8.35 -6.24
N ASP A 228 -2.64 7.96 -5.19
CA ASP A 228 -3.14 8.00 -3.81
C ASP A 228 -3.50 9.43 -3.37
N ILE A 229 -2.58 10.40 -3.55
CA ILE A 229 -2.83 11.77 -3.13
C ILE A 229 -3.93 12.45 -3.95
N THR A 230 -4.08 12.08 -5.22
CA THR A 230 -5.15 12.59 -6.08
C THR A 230 -6.50 12.03 -5.63
N TYR A 231 -6.58 10.73 -5.34
CA TYR A 231 -7.81 10.13 -4.82
C TYR A 231 -8.20 10.70 -3.45
N LEU A 232 -7.24 10.93 -2.56
CA LEU A 232 -7.47 11.64 -1.29
C LEU A 232 -7.99 13.06 -1.51
N HIS A 233 -7.36 13.81 -2.41
CA HIS A 233 -7.74 15.19 -2.68
C HIS A 233 -9.16 15.26 -3.22
N ASP A 234 -9.50 14.45 -4.23
CA ASP A 234 -10.82 14.43 -4.84
C ASP A 234 -11.91 14.01 -3.84
N ALA A 235 -11.59 13.11 -2.91
CA ALA A 235 -12.49 12.70 -1.82
C ALA A 235 -12.76 13.79 -0.78
N MET A 236 -11.86 14.77 -0.66
CA MET A 236 -11.95 15.90 0.26
C MET A 236 -12.29 17.22 -0.45
N SER A 237 -12.39 17.21 -1.79
CA SER A 237 -12.60 18.39 -2.60
C SER A 237 -13.96 18.30 -3.28
N GLY A 238 -15.01 18.73 -2.57
CA GLY A 238 -16.37 18.65 -3.10
C GLY A 238 -17.44 19.03 -2.09
N LEU A 239 -18.70 18.78 -2.46
CA LEU A 239 -19.81 18.86 -1.51
C LEU A 239 -19.86 17.54 -0.72
N GLY A 240 -19.43 17.61 0.53
CA GLY A 240 -19.28 16.45 1.41
C GLY A 240 -17.89 15.81 1.28
N THR A 241 -17.64 14.85 2.16
CA THR A 241 -16.37 14.12 2.25
C THR A 241 -16.62 12.65 1.94
N ASP A 242 -15.73 12.00 1.21
CA ASP A 242 -15.72 10.54 1.09
C ASP A 242 -14.73 9.95 2.11
N GLU A 243 -15.22 9.68 3.33
CA GLU A 243 -14.42 9.07 4.39
C GLU A 243 -13.98 7.65 4.07
N THR A 244 -14.67 6.98 3.13
CA THR A 244 -14.26 5.65 2.66
C THR A 244 -12.95 5.73 1.90
N ALA A 245 -12.75 6.76 1.08
CA ALA A 245 -11.49 6.98 0.37
C ALA A 245 -10.32 7.26 1.34
N LEU A 246 -10.57 8.00 2.42
CA LEU A 246 -9.59 8.21 3.50
C LEU A 246 -9.16 6.88 4.14
N ASN A 247 -10.14 6.03 4.48
CA ASN A 247 -9.88 4.68 4.99
C ASN A 247 -9.08 3.84 4.00
N ASP A 248 -9.53 3.81 2.73
CA ASP A 248 -8.92 3.03 1.67
C ASP A 248 -7.45 3.41 1.49
N VAL A 249 -7.12 4.70 1.40
CA VAL A 249 -5.74 5.15 1.14
C VAL A 249 -4.84 5.02 2.37
N LEU A 250 -5.29 5.47 3.53
CA LEU A 250 -4.43 5.69 4.70
C LEU A 250 -4.30 4.44 5.59
N LEU A 251 -5.34 3.62 5.72
CA LEU A 251 -5.28 2.45 6.60
C LEU A 251 -4.39 1.36 6.01
N GLY A 252 -3.59 0.75 6.88
CA GLY A 252 -2.65 -0.32 6.51
C GLY A 252 -1.39 0.15 5.77
N ARG A 253 -1.17 1.46 5.63
CA ARG A 253 0.10 2.02 5.15
C ARG A 253 1.19 1.90 6.22
N THR A 254 2.43 1.76 5.77
CA THR A 254 3.60 1.87 6.66
C THR A 254 3.80 3.31 7.10
N ASN A 255 4.57 3.54 8.16
CA ASN A 255 4.85 4.92 8.58
C ASN A 255 5.63 5.68 7.50
N ALA A 256 6.56 5.00 6.81
CA ALA A 256 7.31 5.60 5.70
C ALA A 256 6.38 6.04 4.57
N ASP A 257 5.44 5.19 4.15
CA ASP A 257 4.48 5.52 3.10
C ASP A 257 3.52 6.63 3.53
N LEU A 258 3.02 6.62 4.78
CA LEU A 258 2.19 7.72 5.31
C LEU A 258 2.94 9.06 5.29
N ASN A 259 4.23 9.05 5.65
CA ASN A 259 5.05 10.26 5.59
C ASN A 259 5.29 10.73 4.15
N ALA A 260 5.49 9.81 3.20
CA ALA A 260 5.58 10.14 1.78
C ALA A 260 4.28 10.73 1.23
N ILE A 261 3.13 10.15 1.58
CA ILE A 261 1.79 10.67 1.22
C ILE A 261 1.62 12.09 1.76
N LYS A 262 1.88 12.32 3.06
CA LYS A 262 1.78 13.66 3.67
C LYS A 262 2.65 14.69 2.96
N HIS A 263 3.91 14.34 2.67
CA HIS A 263 4.84 15.22 2.00
C HIS A 263 4.39 15.53 0.57
N ALA A 264 4.06 14.51 -0.23
CA ALA A 264 3.66 14.69 -1.62
C ALA A 264 2.35 15.47 -1.75
N TYR A 265 1.38 15.23 -0.86
CA TYR A 265 0.13 15.99 -0.79
C TYR A 265 0.39 17.48 -0.56
N ALA A 266 1.25 17.81 0.41
CA ALA A 266 1.61 19.20 0.71
C ALA A 266 2.35 19.88 -0.46
N GLN A 267 3.20 19.16 -1.18
CA GLN A 267 3.89 19.68 -2.36
C GLN A 267 2.92 19.93 -3.53
N LYS A 268 1.99 19.00 -3.79
CA LYS A 268 1.08 19.07 -4.94
C LYS A 268 -0.05 20.08 -4.75
N TYR A 269 -0.63 20.15 -3.55
CA TYR A 269 -1.82 20.95 -3.27
C TYR A 269 -1.55 22.19 -2.42
N HIS A 270 -0.29 22.43 -2.03
CA HIS A 270 0.13 23.59 -1.23
C HIS A 270 -0.65 23.74 0.10
N LYS A 271 -1.16 22.63 0.64
CA LYS A 271 -1.88 22.53 1.91
C LYS A 271 -1.53 21.23 2.61
N SER A 272 -1.36 21.26 3.93
CA SER A 272 -1.08 20.06 4.71
C SER A 272 -2.24 19.05 4.59
N LEU A 273 -1.91 17.76 4.47
CA LEU A 273 -2.91 16.69 4.51
C LEU A 273 -3.65 16.70 5.86
N LEU A 274 -2.92 16.86 6.96
CA LEU A 274 -3.54 16.91 8.30
C LEU A 274 -4.49 18.10 8.43
N GLU A 275 -4.09 19.30 7.98
CA GLU A 275 -4.96 20.48 8.01
C GLU A 275 -6.19 20.32 7.11
N THR A 276 -6.05 19.61 5.99
CA THR A 276 -7.18 19.30 5.11
C THR A 276 -8.15 18.37 5.83
N VAL A 277 -7.66 17.27 6.40
CA VAL A 277 -8.47 16.30 7.16
C VAL A 277 -9.20 16.97 8.32
N LYS A 278 -8.55 17.88 9.06
CA LYS A 278 -9.18 18.62 10.17
C LYS A 278 -10.24 19.64 9.71
N GLY A 279 -10.18 20.06 8.43
CA GLY A 279 -11.21 20.91 7.83
C GLY A 279 -12.43 20.15 7.36
N GLU A 280 -12.24 18.92 6.86
CA GLU A 280 -13.29 18.10 6.25
C GLU A 280 -14.00 17.14 7.22
N LEU A 281 -13.36 16.81 8.35
CA LEU A 281 -13.89 15.89 9.36
C LEU A 281 -14.15 16.62 10.67
N SER A 282 -14.96 16.01 11.53
CA SER A 282 -15.21 16.53 12.87
C SER A 282 -15.26 15.43 13.93
N GLY A 283 -15.06 15.84 15.19
CA GLY A 283 -15.28 14.99 16.36
C GLY A 283 -14.38 13.75 16.39
N LYS A 284 -14.99 12.57 16.59
CA LYS A 284 -14.26 11.31 16.79
C LYS A 284 -13.52 10.86 15.52
N THR A 285 -14.09 11.10 14.35
CA THR A 285 -13.49 10.72 13.07
C THR A 285 -12.26 11.57 12.77
N GLU A 286 -12.35 12.90 12.98
CA GLU A 286 -11.19 13.79 12.91
C GLU A 286 -10.06 13.32 13.83
N ARG A 287 -10.40 13.01 15.08
CA ARG A 287 -9.42 12.58 16.08
C ARG A 287 -8.74 11.25 15.71
N PHE A 288 -9.48 10.31 15.14
CA PHE A 288 -8.94 9.05 14.64
C PHE A 288 -7.89 9.28 13.54
N PHE A 289 -8.21 10.09 12.53
CA PHE A 289 -7.27 10.37 11.44
C PHE A 289 -6.09 11.26 11.87
N GLU A 290 -6.28 12.17 12.83
CA GLU A 290 -5.17 12.91 13.45
C GLU A 290 -4.16 11.94 14.09
N MET A 291 -4.65 10.97 14.87
CA MET A 291 -3.80 9.95 15.49
C MET A 291 -3.16 9.01 14.46
N LEU A 292 -3.86 8.67 13.38
CA LEU A 292 -3.31 7.84 12.29
C LEU A 292 -2.17 8.57 11.56
N LEU A 293 -2.37 9.85 11.24
CA LEU A 293 -1.42 10.65 10.48
C LEU A 293 -0.15 11.03 11.27
N ASP A 294 -0.11 10.79 12.58
CA ASP A 294 1.14 10.80 13.35
C ASP A 294 2.17 9.82 12.79
N ALA A 295 1.73 8.74 12.11
CA ALA A 295 2.60 7.75 11.47
C ALA A 295 3.66 7.17 12.43
N ARG A 296 3.18 6.68 13.59
CA ARG A 296 4.01 6.08 14.65
C ARG A 296 3.60 4.64 15.00
N ARG A 297 2.90 3.95 14.09
CA ARG A 297 2.44 2.57 14.30
C ARG A 297 3.65 1.64 14.45
N PRO A 298 3.68 0.70 15.39
CA PRO A 298 4.73 -0.33 15.42
C PRO A 298 4.83 -1.06 14.09
N GLU A 299 6.03 -1.08 13.51
CA GLU A 299 6.28 -1.67 12.19
C GLU A 299 6.15 -3.20 12.22
N VAL A 300 5.97 -3.80 11.05
CA VAL A 300 5.90 -5.26 10.90
C VAL A 300 7.14 -5.92 11.51
N GLY A 301 6.92 -6.96 12.31
CA GLY A 301 7.98 -7.68 13.02
C GLY A 301 8.42 -7.05 14.34
N THR A 302 7.81 -5.94 14.76
CA THR A 302 8.04 -5.39 16.11
C THR A 302 7.59 -6.40 17.17
N PRO A 303 8.47 -6.85 18.09
CA PRO A 303 8.10 -7.78 19.14
C PRO A 303 7.03 -7.18 20.07
N PHE A 304 6.09 -8.02 20.49
CA PHE A 304 5.13 -7.69 21.55
C PHE A 304 5.02 -8.88 22.50
N ASP A 305 4.86 -8.58 23.80
CA ASP A 305 4.74 -9.60 24.84
C ASP A 305 3.28 -9.90 25.19
N ARG A 306 3.08 -11.02 25.89
CA ARG A 306 1.76 -11.49 26.31
C ARG A 306 1.10 -10.54 27.30
N GLN A 307 1.88 -9.92 28.19
CA GLN A 307 1.35 -9.01 29.21
C GLN A 307 0.71 -7.77 28.57
N GLY A 308 1.35 -7.23 27.52
CA GLY A 308 0.82 -6.12 26.72
C GLY A 308 -0.47 -6.49 26.00
N ILE A 309 -0.57 -7.71 25.44
CA ILE A 309 -1.82 -8.20 24.87
C ILE A 309 -2.91 -8.31 25.95
N ASP A 310 -2.61 -8.93 27.10
CA ASP A 310 -3.57 -9.13 28.19
C ASP A 310 -4.04 -7.78 28.80
N ASN A 311 -3.17 -6.76 28.79
CA ASN A 311 -3.52 -5.40 29.20
C ASN A 311 -4.48 -4.75 28.20
N ASP A 312 -4.13 -4.78 26.91
CA ASP A 312 -4.94 -4.15 25.86
C ASP A 312 -6.30 -4.85 25.68
N VAL A 313 -6.36 -6.18 25.85
CA VAL A 313 -7.63 -6.94 25.85
C VAL A 313 -8.57 -6.47 26.96
N ARG A 314 -8.04 -6.28 28.18
CA ARG A 314 -8.84 -5.78 29.31
C ARG A 314 -9.25 -4.33 29.12
N GLU A 315 -8.35 -3.50 28.60
CA GLU A 315 -8.66 -2.09 28.33
C GLU A 315 -9.69 -1.96 27.20
N LEU A 316 -9.61 -2.76 26.12
CA LEU A 316 -10.64 -2.78 25.08
C LEU A 316 -12.01 -3.14 25.63
N HIS A 317 -12.11 -4.18 26.47
CA HIS A 317 -13.39 -4.55 27.08
C HIS A 317 -13.92 -3.44 27.99
N ARG A 318 -13.05 -2.82 28.80
CA ARG A 318 -13.42 -1.69 29.65
C ARG A 318 -13.86 -0.47 28.82
N ALA A 319 -13.17 -0.19 27.72
CA ALA A 319 -13.42 0.95 26.85
C ALA A 319 -14.72 0.80 26.05
N THR A 320 -15.12 -0.43 25.72
CA THR A 320 -16.32 -0.71 24.90
C THR A 320 -17.54 -1.07 25.74
N VAL A 321 -17.40 -1.86 26.79
CA VAL A 321 -18.54 -2.40 27.57
C VAL A 321 -18.64 -1.78 28.97
N GLY A 322 -17.57 -1.17 29.47
CA GLY A 322 -17.40 -0.85 30.89
C GLY A 322 -17.97 0.49 31.39
N LYS A 323 -18.57 1.34 30.55
CA LYS A 323 -19.07 2.68 30.93
C LYS A 323 -20.35 3.05 30.18
N ALA A 324 -21.07 4.08 30.65
CA ALA A 324 -22.12 4.73 29.87
C ALA A 324 -21.47 5.52 28.71
N GLY A 325 -21.36 4.86 27.56
CA GLY A 325 -20.64 5.35 26.38
C GLY A 325 -19.26 4.70 26.21
N THR A 326 -18.81 4.63 24.96
CA THR A 326 -17.51 4.05 24.60
C THR A 326 -16.37 5.06 24.81
N ASP A 327 -15.22 4.58 25.29
CA ASP A 327 -13.97 5.33 25.43
C ASP A 327 -13.18 5.26 24.11
N GLU A 328 -13.56 6.07 23.12
CA GLU A 328 -13.07 5.90 21.75
C GLU A 328 -11.56 6.14 21.63
N ILE A 329 -11.02 7.08 22.42
CA ILE A 329 -9.58 7.38 22.40
C ILE A 329 -8.75 6.16 22.81
N SER A 330 -9.22 5.41 23.80
CA SER A 330 -8.54 4.19 24.25
C SER A 330 -8.61 3.10 23.18
N VAL A 331 -9.76 2.94 22.51
CA VAL A 331 -9.90 2.03 21.36
C VAL A 331 -8.97 2.44 20.22
N PHE A 332 -8.95 3.71 19.83
CA PHE A 332 -8.09 4.22 18.75
C PHE A 332 -6.61 4.05 19.07
N ALA A 333 -6.21 4.35 20.31
CA ALA A 333 -4.82 4.19 20.75
C ALA A 333 -4.37 2.74 20.63
N ILE A 334 -5.19 1.78 21.04
CA ILE A 334 -4.86 0.35 20.94
C ILE A 334 -4.78 -0.08 19.46
N PHE A 335 -5.73 0.35 18.63
CA PHE A 335 -5.77 -0.05 17.22
C PHE A 335 -4.61 0.56 16.41
N LEU A 336 -4.39 1.86 16.53
CA LEU A 336 -3.37 2.60 15.77
C LEU A 336 -1.95 2.34 16.27
N ASN A 337 -1.80 1.86 17.52
CA ASN A 337 -0.52 1.44 18.08
C ASN A 337 -0.30 -0.09 18.04
N SER A 338 -1.04 -0.81 17.19
CA SER A 338 -0.86 -2.26 17.02
C SER A 338 -0.56 -2.60 15.57
N SER A 339 0.49 -3.40 15.32
CA SER A 339 0.73 -4.02 14.01
C SER A 339 -0.40 -5.00 13.65
N ASP A 340 -0.43 -5.51 12.42
CA ASP A 340 -1.46 -6.47 11.99
C ASP A 340 -1.35 -7.78 12.77
N GLU A 341 -0.12 -8.25 12.98
CA GLU A 341 0.16 -9.44 13.76
C GLU A 341 -0.33 -9.27 15.20
N ARG A 342 -0.06 -8.10 15.81
CA ARG A 342 -0.53 -7.78 17.15
C ARG A 342 -2.04 -7.72 17.23
N LEU A 343 -2.71 -7.07 16.26
CA LEU A 343 -4.17 -7.00 16.18
C LEU A 343 -4.80 -8.38 15.97
N SER A 344 -4.19 -9.26 15.18
CA SER A 344 -4.69 -10.62 14.97
C SER A 344 -4.62 -11.43 16.27
N VAL A 345 -3.51 -11.35 17.01
CA VAL A 345 -3.35 -12.03 18.31
C VAL A 345 -4.31 -11.45 19.34
N LEU A 346 -4.41 -10.12 19.41
CA LEU A 346 -5.31 -9.41 20.32
C LEU A 346 -6.78 -9.80 20.11
N GLN A 347 -7.23 -9.95 18.86
CA GLN A 347 -8.58 -10.43 18.54
C GLN A 347 -8.84 -11.83 19.09
N GLY A 348 -7.90 -12.76 18.87
CA GLY A 348 -8.03 -14.14 19.35
C GLY A 348 -8.08 -14.23 20.87
N GLU A 349 -7.23 -13.47 21.56
CA GLU A 349 -7.25 -13.42 23.03
C GLU A 349 -8.50 -12.74 23.58
N PHE A 350 -8.98 -11.67 22.95
CA PHE A 350 -10.24 -11.03 23.33
C PHE A 350 -11.43 -12.00 23.26
N GLU A 351 -11.56 -12.73 22.14
CA GLU A 351 -12.62 -13.72 21.96
C GLU A 351 -12.49 -14.89 22.95
N ARG A 352 -11.26 -15.33 23.23
CA ARG A 352 -11.01 -16.39 24.22
C ARG A 352 -11.43 -15.99 25.64
N VAL A 353 -11.17 -14.74 26.04
CA VAL A 353 -11.42 -14.24 27.41
C VAL A 353 -12.89 -13.85 27.61
N TYR A 354 -13.50 -13.17 26.64
CA TYR A 354 -14.84 -12.60 26.79
C TYR A 354 -15.93 -13.39 26.05
N HIS A 355 -15.57 -14.45 25.33
CA HIS A 355 -16.49 -15.32 24.58
C HIS A 355 -17.37 -14.55 23.57
N VAL A 356 -16.86 -13.42 23.07
CA VAL A 356 -17.49 -12.61 22.02
C VAL A 356 -16.41 -12.10 21.08
N ARG A 357 -16.69 -12.11 19.78
CA ARG A 357 -15.73 -11.62 18.79
C ARG A 357 -15.54 -10.11 18.94
N LEU A 358 -14.29 -9.65 18.89
CA LEU A 358 -13.99 -8.22 18.95
C LEU A 358 -14.64 -7.46 17.79
N ASP A 359 -14.69 -8.03 16.57
CA ASP A 359 -15.39 -7.40 15.45
C ASP A 359 -16.86 -7.13 15.76
N LYS A 360 -17.54 -8.04 16.47
CA LYS A 360 -18.94 -7.83 16.86
C LYS A 360 -19.07 -6.69 17.86
N VAL A 361 -18.20 -6.65 18.88
CA VAL A 361 -18.23 -5.58 19.89
C VAL A 361 -18.01 -4.22 19.26
N ILE A 362 -17.07 -4.10 18.34
CA ILE A 362 -16.84 -2.83 17.62
C ILE A 362 -18.06 -2.40 16.81
N ARG A 363 -18.78 -3.33 16.17
CA ARG A 363 -20.02 -3.02 15.43
C ARG A 363 -21.18 -2.62 16.32
N ASP A 364 -21.21 -3.11 17.56
CA ASP A 364 -22.25 -2.74 18.53
C ASP A 364 -21.99 -1.33 19.11
N GLU A 365 -20.73 -0.91 19.22
CA GLU A 365 -20.32 0.35 19.86
C GLU A 365 -20.04 1.52 18.91
N PHE A 366 -19.62 1.24 17.67
CA PHE A 366 -19.31 2.24 16.66
C PHE A 366 -20.31 2.13 15.50
N SER A 367 -20.46 3.23 14.74
CA SER A 367 -21.29 3.24 13.53
C SER A 367 -20.63 4.06 12.43
N GLY A 368 -21.06 3.84 11.19
CA GLY A 368 -20.59 4.57 10.02
C GLY A 368 -19.09 4.39 9.77
N HIS A 369 -18.42 5.45 9.33
CA HIS A 369 -17.03 5.36 8.84
C HIS A 369 -16.00 4.91 9.89
N LEU A 370 -16.26 5.17 11.18
CA LEU A 370 -15.40 4.70 12.26
C LEU A 370 -15.57 3.19 12.51
N GLU A 371 -16.80 2.69 12.43
CA GLU A 371 -17.05 1.24 12.44
C GLU A 371 -16.31 0.58 11.30
N ASP A 372 -16.48 1.10 10.07
CA ASP A 372 -15.83 0.57 8.86
C ASP A 372 -14.30 0.58 8.98
N ALA A 373 -13.72 1.67 9.51
CA ALA A 373 -12.28 1.79 9.73
C ALA A 373 -11.76 0.71 10.70
N LEU A 374 -12.35 0.63 11.89
CA LEU A 374 -11.91 -0.28 12.94
C LEU A 374 -12.13 -1.74 12.54
N VAL A 375 -13.30 -2.07 12.02
CA VAL A 375 -13.59 -3.43 11.52
C VAL A 375 -12.68 -3.78 10.35
N GLY A 376 -12.43 -2.85 9.43
CA GLY A 376 -11.49 -3.03 8.32
C GLY A 376 -10.07 -3.34 8.80
N MET A 377 -9.61 -2.65 9.85
CA MET A 377 -8.31 -2.96 10.48
C MET A 377 -8.26 -4.38 11.05
N LEU A 378 -9.32 -4.83 11.74
CA LEU A 378 -9.40 -6.19 12.29
C LEU A 378 -9.45 -7.26 11.19
N ALA A 379 -10.27 -7.04 10.17
CA ALA A 379 -10.43 -7.95 9.03
C ALA A 379 -9.12 -8.09 8.25
N ARG A 380 -8.46 -6.97 7.94
CA ARG A 380 -7.15 -6.95 7.27
C ARG A 380 -6.06 -7.61 8.11
N ALA A 381 -6.07 -7.42 9.42
CA ALA A 381 -5.12 -8.06 10.32
C ALA A 381 -5.31 -9.59 10.37
N ARG A 382 -6.56 -10.07 10.27
CA ARG A 382 -6.88 -11.50 10.30
C ARG A 382 -6.57 -12.19 8.98
N ASP A 383 -7.02 -11.62 7.87
CA ASP A 383 -6.77 -12.13 6.52
C ASP A 383 -6.77 -10.97 5.51
N PRO A 384 -5.59 -10.43 5.16
CA PRO A 384 -5.50 -9.30 4.24
C PRO A 384 -5.96 -9.65 2.82
N VAL A 385 -5.80 -10.92 2.39
CA VAL A 385 -6.17 -11.36 1.04
C VAL A 385 -7.70 -11.42 0.93
N LEU A 386 -8.37 -12.03 1.91
CA LEU A 386 -9.83 -12.05 2.01
C LEU A 386 -10.41 -10.63 2.10
N TYR A 387 -9.80 -9.77 2.92
CA TYR A 387 -10.20 -8.38 3.07
C TYR A 387 -10.19 -7.63 1.72
N HIS A 388 -9.07 -7.61 1.01
CA HIS A 388 -8.99 -6.87 -0.26
C HIS A 388 -9.91 -7.43 -1.35
N GLY A 389 -10.13 -8.75 -1.40
CA GLY A 389 -11.12 -9.29 -2.33
C GLY A 389 -12.56 -8.93 -1.95
N THR A 390 -12.86 -8.85 -0.65
CA THR A 390 -14.16 -8.36 -0.17
C THR A 390 -14.37 -6.90 -0.56
N VAL A 391 -13.33 -6.05 -0.47
CA VAL A 391 -13.41 -4.66 -0.92
C VAL A 391 -13.69 -4.57 -2.43
N LEU A 392 -13.01 -5.38 -3.27
CA LEU A 392 -13.32 -5.44 -4.71
C LEU A 392 -14.75 -5.88 -4.98
N LYS A 393 -15.29 -6.81 -4.19
CA LYS A 393 -16.69 -7.22 -4.24
C LYS A 393 -17.58 -6.00 -3.92
N GLU A 394 -17.37 -5.33 -2.81
CA GLU A 394 -18.15 -4.13 -2.43
C GLU A 394 -18.08 -2.98 -3.45
N CYS A 395 -17.03 -2.91 -4.27
CA CYS A 395 -16.94 -1.94 -5.35
C CYS A 395 -17.85 -2.29 -6.54
N LEU A 396 -18.14 -3.57 -6.76
CA LEU A 396 -18.90 -4.07 -7.91
C LEU A 396 -20.38 -4.36 -7.59
N PHE A 397 -20.69 -4.72 -6.35
CA PHE A 397 -22.02 -5.11 -5.90
C PHE A 397 -22.64 -4.07 -4.97
N GLY A 398 -23.98 -4.06 -4.88
CA GLY A 398 -24.75 -3.16 -4.03
C GLY A 398 -25.70 -2.29 -4.87
N ASP A 399 -25.82 -1.01 -4.50
CA ASP A 399 -26.70 -0.03 -5.17
C ASP A 399 -26.13 0.51 -6.49
N GLY A 400 -25.06 -0.09 -7.00
CA GLY A 400 -24.36 0.29 -8.21
C GLY A 400 -22.86 0.04 -8.11
N VAL A 401 -22.16 0.16 -9.23
CA VAL A 401 -20.70 0.07 -9.27
C VAL A 401 -20.11 1.37 -8.73
N LYS A 402 -19.24 1.26 -7.72
CA LYS A 402 -18.48 2.39 -7.15
C LYS A 402 -17.23 2.63 -7.98
N GLU A 403 -17.38 3.15 -9.19
CA GLU A 403 -16.31 3.18 -10.21
C GLU A 403 -15.00 3.83 -9.71
N LYS A 404 -15.06 4.98 -9.03
CA LYS A 404 -13.87 5.64 -8.46
C LYS A 404 -13.14 4.77 -7.43
N ARG A 405 -13.88 4.16 -6.51
CA ARG A 405 -13.34 3.25 -5.49
C ARG A 405 -12.76 1.99 -6.15
N LEU A 406 -13.45 1.46 -7.17
CA LEU A 406 -12.97 0.33 -7.96
C LEU A 406 -11.64 0.65 -8.64
N VAL A 407 -11.53 1.80 -9.31
CA VAL A 407 -10.30 2.28 -9.95
C VAL A 407 -9.16 2.33 -8.94
N HIS A 408 -9.38 2.95 -7.77
CA HIS A 408 -8.37 3.01 -6.72
C HIS A 408 -7.86 1.61 -6.35
N TRP A 409 -8.76 0.66 -6.06
CA TRP A 409 -8.36 -0.67 -5.59
C TRP A 409 -7.73 -1.54 -6.66
N VAL A 410 -8.24 -1.56 -7.89
CA VAL A 410 -7.62 -2.36 -8.96
C VAL A 410 -6.24 -1.82 -9.32
N VAL A 411 -6.07 -0.49 -9.37
CA VAL A 411 -4.75 0.14 -9.61
C VAL A 411 -3.82 -0.07 -8.42
N ARG A 412 -4.30 0.02 -7.18
CA ARG A 412 -3.47 -0.25 -6.00
C ARG A 412 -2.94 -1.69 -6.01
N LEU A 413 -3.78 -2.66 -6.35
CA LEU A 413 -3.39 -4.07 -6.40
C LEU A 413 -2.52 -4.40 -7.62
N HIS A 414 -2.71 -3.68 -8.74
CA HIS A 414 -1.90 -3.79 -9.97
C HIS A 414 -0.39 -3.68 -9.73
N TRP A 415 0.01 -2.79 -8.82
CA TRP A 415 1.43 -2.58 -8.47
C TRP A 415 2.06 -3.73 -7.67
N ALA A 416 1.26 -4.71 -7.24
CA ALA A 416 1.72 -5.89 -6.52
C ALA A 416 1.16 -7.18 -7.19
N PRO A 417 1.61 -7.52 -8.41
CA PRO A 417 0.96 -8.54 -9.24
C PRO A 417 0.84 -9.91 -8.56
N MET A 418 1.90 -10.38 -7.88
CA MET A 418 1.85 -11.65 -7.13
C MET A 418 0.86 -11.62 -5.97
N TYR A 419 0.69 -10.47 -5.33
CA TYR A 419 -0.31 -10.29 -4.28
C TYR A 419 -1.72 -10.26 -4.87
N PHE A 420 -1.90 -9.54 -5.97
CA PHE A 420 -3.19 -9.45 -6.65
C PHE A 420 -3.66 -10.81 -7.18
N ASP A 421 -2.75 -11.65 -7.67
CA ASP A 421 -3.06 -13.03 -8.06
C ASP A 421 -3.64 -13.84 -6.89
N ARG A 422 -3.12 -13.67 -5.67
CA ARG A 422 -3.70 -14.31 -4.48
C ARG A 422 -5.09 -13.78 -4.15
N VAL A 423 -5.31 -12.47 -4.28
CA VAL A 423 -6.64 -11.87 -4.09
C VAL A 423 -7.64 -12.41 -5.11
N LYS A 424 -7.27 -12.47 -6.40
CA LYS A 424 -8.10 -13.04 -7.47
C LYS A 424 -8.40 -14.52 -7.24
N ALA A 425 -7.40 -15.29 -6.79
CA ALA A 425 -7.57 -16.70 -6.45
C ALA A 425 -8.53 -16.91 -5.27
N MET A 426 -8.46 -16.06 -4.25
CA MET A 426 -9.40 -16.06 -3.12
C MET A 426 -10.85 -15.82 -3.58
N LEU A 427 -11.05 -14.95 -4.57
CA LEU A 427 -12.35 -14.72 -5.20
C LEU A 427 -12.81 -15.85 -6.14
N GLY A 428 -12.09 -16.99 -6.18
CA GLY A 428 -12.41 -18.12 -7.06
C GLY A 428 -12.20 -17.84 -8.55
N GLY A 429 -11.43 -16.80 -8.90
CA GLY A 429 -11.24 -16.38 -10.30
C GLY A 429 -12.46 -15.69 -10.92
N GLU A 430 -13.48 -15.35 -10.12
CA GLU A 430 -14.73 -14.77 -10.62
C GLU A 430 -14.63 -13.28 -10.96
N LEU A 431 -13.57 -12.58 -10.52
CA LEU A 431 -13.45 -11.12 -10.67
C LEU A 431 -13.63 -10.67 -12.13
N GLY A 432 -13.02 -11.35 -13.10
CA GLY A 432 -13.17 -11.00 -14.52
C GLY A 432 -14.59 -11.18 -15.03
N LYS A 433 -15.31 -12.20 -14.54
CA LYS A 433 -16.71 -12.42 -14.85
C LYS A 433 -17.60 -11.35 -14.19
N TRP A 434 -17.32 -10.95 -12.96
CA TRP A 434 -18.04 -9.86 -12.30
C TRP A 434 -17.86 -8.54 -13.05
N VAL A 435 -16.63 -8.19 -13.41
CA VAL A 435 -16.35 -6.98 -14.20
C VAL A 435 -17.13 -6.99 -15.52
N ARG A 436 -17.15 -8.12 -16.25
CA ARG A 436 -17.91 -8.24 -17.50
C ARG A 436 -19.43 -8.08 -17.33
N ASN A 437 -19.96 -8.48 -16.18
CA ASN A 437 -21.40 -8.49 -15.92
C ASN A 437 -21.92 -7.18 -15.32
N TYR A 438 -21.12 -6.50 -14.50
CA TYR A 438 -21.55 -5.34 -13.72
C TYR A 438 -21.06 -4.01 -14.26
N ILE A 439 -19.93 -3.98 -14.98
CA ILE A 439 -19.48 -2.77 -15.67
C ILE A 439 -20.05 -2.79 -17.08
N SER A 440 -20.66 -1.69 -17.49
CA SER A 440 -21.11 -1.48 -18.87
C SER A 440 -19.94 -1.67 -19.84
N GLY A 441 -20.24 -2.13 -21.07
CA GLY A 441 -19.19 -2.29 -22.07
C GLY A 441 -18.51 -0.97 -22.45
N GLY A 442 -17.31 -1.06 -23.02
CA GLY A 442 -16.51 0.09 -23.43
C GLY A 442 -15.11 0.06 -22.81
N ASP A 443 -14.34 1.11 -23.07
CA ASP A 443 -12.91 1.14 -22.77
C ASP A 443 -12.61 1.12 -21.27
N PHE A 444 -13.51 1.65 -20.43
CA PHE A 444 -13.39 1.55 -18.97
C PHE A 444 -13.37 0.09 -18.50
N ARG A 445 -14.34 -0.72 -18.96
CA ARG A 445 -14.40 -2.14 -18.62
C ARG A 445 -13.19 -2.89 -19.13
N ASP A 446 -12.77 -2.60 -20.37
CA ASP A 446 -11.62 -3.25 -20.98
C ASP A 446 -10.32 -2.89 -20.25
N ALA A 447 -10.18 -1.66 -19.77
CA ALA A 447 -9.08 -1.24 -18.90
C ALA A 447 -9.08 -1.98 -17.56
N VAL A 448 -10.23 -2.07 -16.88
CA VAL A 448 -10.35 -2.80 -15.61
C VAL A 448 -10.00 -4.28 -15.79
N LEU A 449 -10.48 -4.90 -16.88
CA LEU A 449 -10.14 -6.29 -17.20
C LEU A 449 -8.64 -6.48 -17.44
N GLN A 450 -8.01 -5.59 -18.22
CA GLN A 450 -6.58 -5.66 -18.49
C GLN A 450 -5.74 -5.50 -17.23
N VAL A 451 -6.10 -4.53 -16.35
CA VAL A 451 -5.45 -4.33 -15.05
C VAL A 451 -5.58 -5.56 -14.15
N CYS A 452 -6.73 -6.24 -14.20
CA CYS A 452 -6.96 -7.48 -13.47
C CYS A 452 -6.29 -8.71 -14.14
N GLY A 453 -5.82 -8.60 -15.38
CA GLY A 453 -5.18 -9.66 -16.16
C GLY A 453 -6.15 -10.65 -16.84
N TYR A 454 -7.29 -10.16 -17.36
CA TYR A 454 -8.36 -10.97 -17.97
C TYR A 454 -8.63 -10.72 -19.45
#